data_AF-A0A4Y9F3M5-F1
#
_entry.id   AF-A0A4Y9F3M5-F1
#
_cell.length_a   1.000
_cell.length_b   1.000
_cell.length_c   1.000
_cell.angle_alpha   90.00
_cell.angle_beta   90.00
_cell.angle_gamma   90.00
#
_symmetry.space_group_name_H-M   'P 1'
#
loop_
_entity.id
_entity.type
_entity.pdbx_description
1 polymer ?
#
loop_
_entity_poly.entity_id
_entity_poly.type
_entity_poly.pdbx_seq_one_letter_code
_entity_poly.pdbx_strand_id
1 'polypeptide(L)'
;MLVLVINCGSSSVKYQVRDTAATGEENQVISKGLVENIGSAEIPTHTEALDIMAKALVEPLHGKTIDAIGHRIVQGGDIFSEPVLVTDDVIAKIDELSPLAPLHNP
;
A
#
# COMPACT_ATOMS: atom_id res chain seq x y z
N MET A 1 -4.24 -15.78 -6.51
CA MET A 1 -4.66 -14.87 -5.41
C MET A 1 -4.02 -13.53 -5.68
N LEU A 2 -4.83 -12.51 -5.95
CA LEU A 2 -4.36 -11.18 -6.30
C LEU A 2 -4.16 -10.33 -5.05
N VAL A 3 -2.94 -9.90 -4.82
CA VAL A 3 -2.57 -9.05 -3.68
C VAL A 3 -2.11 -7.70 -4.22
N LEU A 4 -2.76 -6.62 -3.78
CA LEU A 4 -2.28 -5.26 -3.99
C LEU A 4 -1.31 -4.92 -2.85
N VAL A 5 -0.05 -4.66 -3.16
CA VAL A 5 0.92 -4.17 -2.18
C VAL A 5 1.08 -2.68 -2.37
N ILE A 6 0.93 -1.91 -1.30
CA ILE A 6 1.11 -0.45 -1.31
C ILE A 6 2.20 -0.02 -0.32
N ASN A 7 2.92 1.02 -0.72
CA ASN A 7 3.94 1.69 0.09
C ASN A 7 3.72 3.20 -0.03
N CYS A 8 3.09 3.76 1.01
CA CYS A 8 2.79 5.18 1.11
C CYS A 8 3.97 5.90 1.76
N GLY A 9 4.66 6.74 1.00
CA GLY A 9 5.62 7.71 1.52
C GLY A 9 4.96 9.07 1.77
N SER A 10 5.75 10.05 2.21
CA SER A 10 5.26 11.41 2.48
C SER A 10 4.75 12.14 1.23
N SER A 11 5.36 11.89 0.05
CA SER A 11 5.04 12.58 -1.20
C SER A 11 4.64 11.65 -2.36
N SER A 12 4.52 10.34 -2.10
CA SER A 12 4.21 9.37 -3.14
C SER A 12 3.56 8.09 -2.62
N VAL A 13 2.87 7.37 -3.51
CA VAL A 13 2.38 6.00 -3.29
C VAL A 13 2.97 5.11 -4.37
N LYS A 14 3.75 4.10 -3.96
CA LYS A 14 4.20 3.00 -4.83
C LYS A 14 3.26 1.83 -4.66
N TYR A 15 2.88 1.19 -5.77
CA TYR A 15 1.99 0.04 -5.71
C TYR A 15 2.37 -1.06 -6.70
N GLN A 16 1.97 -2.29 -6.37
CA GLN A 16 2.10 -3.45 -7.23
C GLN A 16 0.94 -4.41 -7.01
N VAL A 17 0.31 -4.90 -8.08
CA VAL A 17 -0.61 -6.03 -8.02
C VAL A 17 0.18 -7.30 -8.33
N ARG A 18 0.10 -8.28 -7.44
CA ARG A 18 0.77 -9.57 -7.60
C ARG A 18 -0.20 -10.74 -7.62
N ASP A 19 0.02 -11.71 -8.52
CA ASP A 19 -0.59 -13.03 -8.39
C ASP A 19 0.33 -13.95 -7.59
N THR A 20 -0.04 -14.18 -6.33
CA THR A 20 0.73 -14.99 -5.39
C THR A 20 0.46 -16.48 -5.52
N ALA A 21 -0.55 -16.87 -6.32
CA ALA A 21 -0.80 -18.28 -6.64
C ALA A 21 0.01 -18.74 -7.87
N ALA A 22 0.60 -17.82 -8.63
CA ALA A 22 1.40 -18.14 -9.79
C ALA A 22 2.75 -18.75 -9.37
N THR A 23 3.06 -19.95 -9.89
CA THR A 23 4.34 -20.61 -9.70
C THR A 23 5.34 -20.13 -10.76
N GLY A 24 6.28 -19.26 -10.37
CA GLY A 24 7.35 -18.72 -11.23
C GLY A 24 7.58 -17.22 -11.02
N GLU A 25 8.84 -16.81 -10.79
CA GLU A 25 9.21 -15.44 -10.38
C GLU A 25 8.76 -14.34 -11.37
N GLU A 26 8.76 -14.64 -12.67
CA GLU A 26 8.40 -13.67 -13.72
C GLU A 26 6.89 -13.42 -13.84
N ASN A 27 6.06 -14.38 -13.42
CA ASN A 27 4.59 -14.35 -13.62
C ASN A 27 3.81 -13.81 -12.42
N GLN A 28 4.50 -13.27 -11.42
CA GLN A 28 3.83 -12.78 -10.21
C GLN A 28 3.38 -11.34 -10.28
N VAL A 29 3.82 -10.53 -11.24
CA VAL A 29 3.51 -9.09 -11.27
C VAL A 29 2.52 -8.77 -12.39
N ILE A 30 1.31 -8.39 -12.03
CA ILE A 30 0.26 -8.01 -13.00
C ILE A 30 0.40 -6.55 -13.40
N SER A 31 0.61 -5.67 -12.42
CA SER A 31 0.74 -4.24 -12.62
C SER A 31 1.62 -3.62 -11.55
N LYS A 32 2.30 -2.53 -11.88
CA LYS A 32 3.03 -1.70 -10.91
C LYS A 32 2.90 -0.25 -11.32
N GLY A 33 2.95 0.64 -10.34
CA GLY A 33 2.94 2.07 -10.61
C GLY A 33 3.42 2.88 -9.43
N LEU A 34 3.47 4.19 -9.69
CA LEU A 34 3.93 5.20 -8.77
C LEU A 34 3.06 6.43 -9.01
N VAL A 35 2.43 6.93 -7.95
CA VAL A 35 1.79 8.24 -7.91
C VAL A 35 2.70 9.15 -7.10
N GLU A 36 3.17 10.24 -7.70
CA GLU A 36 4.07 11.22 -7.06
C GLU A 36 3.34 12.55 -6.83
N ASN A 37 4.04 13.51 -6.22
CA ASN A 37 3.56 14.88 -6.01
C ASN A 37 2.35 14.99 -5.08
N ILE A 38 2.24 14.10 -4.09
CA ILE A 38 1.26 14.24 -3.01
C ILE A 38 1.62 15.48 -2.18
N GLY A 39 0.61 16.29 -1.84
CA GLY A 39 0.75 17.61 -1.24
C GLY A 39 0.83 18.75 -2.26
N SER A 40 0.75 18.45 -3.56
CA SER A 40 0.62 19.48 -4.61
C SER A 40 -0.83 19.96 -4.76
N ALA A 41 -1.04 21.01 -5.56
CA ALA A 41 -2.38 21.50 -5.86
C ALA A 41 -3.25 20.47 -6.61
N GLU A 42 -2.63 19.57 -7.38
CA GLU A 42 -3.33 18.56 -8.18
C GLU A 42 -3.60 17.27 -7.39
N ILE A 43 -2.72 16.93 -6.45
CA ILE A 43 -2.82 15.74 -5.59
C ILE A 43 -2.62 16.19 -4.14
N PRO A 44 -3.65 16.77 -3.50
CA PRO A 44 -3.48 17.39 -2.19
C PRO A 44 -3.22 16.37 -1.07
N THR A 45 -3.83 15.20 -1.15
CA THR A 45 -3.71 14.18 -0.09
C THR A 45 -3.48 12.78 -0.65
N HIS A 46 -3.18 11.84 0.24
CA HIS A 46 -3.11 10.42 -0.11
C HIS A 46 -4.44 9.88 -0.66
N THR A 47 -5.58 10.52 -0.34
CA THR A 47 -6.89 10.12 -0.88
C THR A 47 -6.92 10.26 -2.39
N GLU A 48 -6.57 11.43 -2.93
CA GLU A 48 -6.52 11.65 -4.38
C GLU A 48 -5.48 10.74 -5.05
N ALA A 49 -4.35 10.49 -4.37
CA ALA A 49 -3.34 9.59 -4.86
C ALA A 49 -3.85 8.13 -5.00
N LEU A 50 -4.61 7.65 -4.01
CA LEU A 50 -5.23 6.33 -4.04
C LEU A 50 -6.33 6.24 -5.10
N ASP A 51 -7.09 7.30 -5.34
CA ASP A 51 -8.08 7.35 -6.42
C ASP A 51 -7.43 7.25 -7.81
N ILE A 52 -6.30 7.95 -8.00
CA ILE A 52 -5.50 7.87 -9.25
C ILE A 52 -4.98 6.44 -9.43
N MET A 53 -4.42 5.85 -8.38
CA MET A 53 -3.97 4.45 -8.39
C MET A 53 -5.12 3.50 -8.74
N ALA A 54 -6.28 3.64 -8.10
CA ALA A 54 -7.43 2.77 -8.32
C ALA A 54 -7.90 2.84 -9.79
N LYS A 55 -7.97 4.04 -10.37
CA LYS A 55 -8.28 4.23 -11.81
C LYS A 55 -7.26 3.56 -12.71
N ALA A 56 -5.96 3.68 -12.40
CA ALA A 56 -4.89 3.05 -13.15
C ALA A 56 -4.89 1.50 -13.09
N LEU A 57 -5.58 0.91 -12.11
CA LEU A 57 -5.71 -0.53 -11.94
C LEU A 57 -6.92 -1.15 -12.67
N VAL A 58 -7.87 -0.33 -13.16
CA VAL A 58 -9.07 -0.84 -13.85
C VAL A 58 -8.72 -1.71 -15.05
N GLU A 59 -7.88 -1.18 -15.95
CA GLU A 59 -7.50 -1.90 -17.17
C GLU A 59 -6.63 -3.12 -16.84
N PRO A 60 -5.51 -3.03 -16.08
CA PRO A 60 -4.67 -4.21 -15.81
C PRO A 60 -5.36 -5.37 -15.07
N LEU A 61 -6.40 -5.08 -14.28
CA LEU A 61 -7.15 -6.12 -13.59
C LEU A 61 -8.13 -6.87 -14.49
N HIS A 62 -8.54 -6.31 -15.64
CA HIS A 62 -9.54 -6.89 -16.54
C HIS A 62 -10.78 -7.45 -15.79
N GLY A 63 -11.28 -6.69 -14.81
CA GLY A 63 -12.43 -7.08 -13.98
C GLY A 63 -12.16 -8.14 -12.90
N LYS A 64 -10.90 -8.58 -12.71
CA LYS A 64 -10.51 -9.42 -11.56
C LYS A 64 -10.54 -8.61 -10.27
N THR A 65 -10.86 -9.29 -9.16
CA THR A 65 -10.89 -8.70 -7.83
C THR A 65 -9.53 -8.82 -7.13
N ILE A 66 -9.22 -7.86 -6.27
CA ILE A 66 -8.11 -7.94 -5.33
C ILE A 66 -8.59 -8.72 -4.09
N ASP A 67 -7.85 -9.76 -3.72
CA ASP A 67 -8.18 -10.64 -2.59
C ASP A 67 -7.64 -10.08 -1.26
N ALA A 68 -6.51 -9.35 -1.29
CA ALA A 68 -5.91 -8.74 -0.11
C ALA A 68 -5.12 -7.47 -0.47
N ILE A 69 -4.96 -6.58 0.51
CA ILE A 69 -4.09 -5.40 0.41
C ILE A 69 -3.00 -5.49 1.48
N GLY A 70 -1.74 -5.46 1.05
CA GLY A 70 -0.58 -5.40 1.92
C GLY A 70 -0.09 -3.96 2.05
N HIS A 71 -0.02 -3.46 3.28
CA HIS A 71 0.50 -2.12 3.59
C HIS A 71 1.91 -2.23 4.15
N ARG A 72 2.87 -1.50 3.59
CA ARG A 72 4.21 -1.39 4.18
C ARG A 72 4.19 -0.40 5.35
N ILE A 73 4.45 -0.89 6.54
CA ILE A 73 4.70 -0.08 7.75
C ILE A 73 6.19 -0.19 8.07
N VAL A 74 6.84 0.93 8.42
CA VAL A 74 8.31 0.94 8.62
C VAL A 74 8.69 0.50 10.03
N GLN A 75 7.98 0.98 11.05
CA GLN A 75 8.28 0.69 12.44
C GLN A 75 7.09 0.00 13.13
N GLY A 76 7.31 -1.22 13.63
CA GLY A 76 6.32 -2.00 14.37
C GLY A 76 6.57 -2.03 15.89
N GLY A 77 7.68 -1.42 16.35
CA GLY A 77 8.13 -1.52 17.74
C GLY A 77 8.33 -2.98 18.17
N ASP A 78 8.23 -3.22 19.47
CA ASP A 78 8.26 -4.59 20.03
C ASP A 78 6.87 -5.26 19.97
N ILE A 79 5.89 -4.60 19.36
CA ILE A 79 4.48 -5.05 19.31
C ILE A 79 4.23 -5.96 18.11
N PHE A 80 4.79 -5.60 16.95
CA PHE A 80 4.54 -6.27 15.69
C PHE A 80 5.81 -6.90 15.14
N SER A 81 5.96 -8.22 15.34
CA SER A 81 7.09 -9.01 14.83
C SER A 81 6.79 -9.78 13.54
N GLU A 82 5.54 -9.78 13.10
CA GLU A 82 5.06 -10.53 11.94
C GLU A 82 3.91 -9.78 11.24
N PRO A 83 3.54 -10.14 10.00
CA PRO A 83 2.38 -9.55 9.33
C PRO A 83 1.09 -9.76 10.12
N VAL A 84 0.31 -8.69 10.31
CA VAL A 84 -0.96 -8.72 11.02
C VAL A 84 -2.11 -8.21 10.15
N LEU A 85 -3.33 -8.67 10.43
CA LEU A 85 -4.52 -8.09 9.83
C LEU A 85 -4.79 -6.70 10.39
N VAL A 86 -5.11 -5.76 9.52
CA VAL A 86 -5.44 -4.39 9.91
C VAL A 86 -6.80 -4.39 10.61
N THR A 87 -6.82 -3.85 11.82
CA THR A 87 -8.00 -3.61 12.66
C THR A 87 -7.85 -2.24 13.33
N ASP A 88 -8.91 -1.70 13.91
CA ASP A 88 -8.85 -0.41 14.61
C ASP A 88 -7.79 -0.39 15.72
N ASP A 89 -7.65 -1.50 16.47
CA ASP A 89 -6.61 -1.65 17.51
C ASP A 89 -5.19 -1.65 16.93
N VAL A 90 -5.01 -2.25 15.74
CA VAL A 90 -3.71 -2.24 15.05
C VAL A 90 -3.36 -0.84 14.56
N ILE A 91 -4.34 -0.10 14.03
CA ILE A 91 -4.16 1.29 13.60
C ILE A 91 -3.75 2.15 14.80
N ALA A 92 -4.50 2.08 15.91
CA ALA A 92 -4.19 2.85 17.11
C ALA A 92 -2.77 2.59 17.65
N LYS A 93 -2.34 1.32 17.66
CA LYS A 93 -0.97 0.97 18.09
C LYS A 93 0.10 1.47 17.13
N ILE A 94 -0.17 1.50 15.82
CA ILE A 94 0.76 2.07 14.85
C ILE A 94 0.89 3.59 15.05
N ASP A 95 -0.22 4.29 15.32
CA ASP A 95 -0.24 5.73 15.62
C ASP A 95 0.57 6.05 16.90
N GLU A 96 0.48 5.21 17.93
CA GLU A 96 1.30 5.33 19.14
C GLU A 96 2.81 5.19 18.86
N LEU A 97 3.17 4.44 17.81
CA LEU A 97 4.55 4.21 17.40
C LEU A 97 5.06 5.27 16.40
N SER A 98 4.20 6.13 15.87
CA SER A 98 4.55 7.22 14.94
C SER A 98 5.75 8.07 15.39
N PRO A 99 5.91 8.43 16.69
CA PRO A 99 7.10 9.17 17.16
C PRO A 99 8.44 8.44 16.96
N LEU A 100 8.43 7.11 16.82
CA LEU A 100 9.65 6.32 16.57
C LEU A 100 10.07 6.36 15.09
N ALA A 101 9.16 6.73 14.18
CA ALA A 101 9.42 6.82 12.74
C ALA A 101 8.55 7.92 12.07
N PRO A 102 8.69 9.19 12.46
CA PRO A 102 7.73 10.26 12.14
C PRO A 102 7.62 10.60 10.64
N LEU A 103 8.61 10.21 9.83
CA LEU A 103 8.60 10.42 8.38
C LEU A 103 7.95 9.27 7.59
N HIS A 104 7.60 8.18 8.26
CA HIS A 104 7.19 6.93 7.63
C HIS A 104 5.94 6.30 8.21
N ASN A 105 5.70 6.52 9.51
CA ASN A 105 4.45 6.20 10.19
C ASN A 105 3.88 7.54 10.71
N PRO A 106 3.25 8.36 9.86
CA PRO A 106 2.60 9.60 10.29
C PRO A 106 1.25 9.36 10.95
#